data_AF-A0A9D1K7Y9-F1
#
_entry.id   AF-A0A9D1K7Y9-F1
#
_cell.length_a   1.000
_cell.length_b   1.000
_cell.length_c   1.000
_cell.angle_alpha   90.00
_cell.angle_beta   90.00
_cell.angle_gamma   90.00
#
_symmetry.space_group_name_H-M   'P 1'
#
loop_
_entity.id
_entity.type
_entity.pdbx_description
1 polymer ?
#
loop_
_entity_poly.entity_id
_entity_poly.type
_entity_poly.pdbx_seq_one_letter_code
_entity_poly.pdbx_strand_id
1 'polypeptide(L)' 'EVKVTIPAALLEGYTLALLDADGAESDLPFTVEDEELSFTLDFTPVEDEEPVPIRLIRLIPIAE' A
#
# COMPACT_ATOMS: atom_id res chain seq x y z
N GLU A 1 4.12 -4.65 11.73
CA GLU A 1 2.87 -4.26 11.04
C GLU A 1 2.33 -2.92 11.54
N VAL A 2 1.78 -2.12 10.63
CA VAL A 2 1.11 -0.84 10.88
C VAL A 2 -0.16 -0.80 10.04
N LYS A 3 -1.32 -0.62 10.66
CA LYS A 3 -2.59 -0.38 9.96
C LYS A 3 -2.74 1.10 9.67
N VAL A 4 -3.05 1.44 8.42
CA VAL A 4 -3.32 2.80 7.98
C VAL A 4 -4.75 2.88 7.50
N THR A 5 -5.47 3.92 7.91
CA THR A 5 -6.85 4.21 7.50
C THR A 5 -6.92 5.61 6.92
N ILE A 6 -7.49 5.74 5.73
CA ILE A 6 -7.64 7.00 4.98
C ILE A 6 -9.03 7.05 4.33
N PRO A 7 -9.49 8.22 3.85
CA PRO A 7 -10.77 8.30 3.16
C PRO A 7 -10.79 7.45 1.87
N ALA A 8 -11.85 6.67 1.67
CA ALA A 8 -12.03 5.80 0.51
C ALA A 8 -12.15 6.57 -0.81
N ALA A 9 -12.60 7.83 -0.76
CA ALA A 9 -12.68 8.73 -1.90
C ALA A 9 -11.32 8.93 -2.60
N LEU A 10 -10.18 8.66 -1.93
CA LEU A 10 -8.86 8.69 -2.56
C LEU A 10 -8.69 7.64 -3.67
N LEU A 11 -9.45 6.54 -3.63
CA LEU A 11 -9.39 5.47 -4.63
C LEU A 11 -10.38 5.63 -5.79
N GLU A 12 -11.07 6.76 -5.89
CA GLU A 12 -11.95 7.02 -7.03
C GLU A 12 -11.16 7.01 -8.35
N GLY A 13 -11.21 5.90 -9.08
CA GLY A 13 -10.44 5.68 -10.31
C GLY A 13 -9.00 5.20 -10.10
N TYR A 14 -8.61 4.79 -8.89
CA TYR A 14 -7.26 4.33 -8.57
C TYR A 14 -7.26 3.01 -7.78
N THR A 15 -6.18 2.25 -7.91
CA THR A 15 -5.81 1.15 -7.01
C THR A 15 -4.50 1.46 -6.30
N LEU A 16 -4.13 0.65 -5.29
CA LEU A 16 -2.88 0.80 -4.54
C LEU A 16 -1.88 -0.30 -4.91
N ALA A 17 -0.62 0.11 -5.02
CA ALA A 17 0.52 -0.80 -5.07
C ALA A 17 1.61 -0.36 -4.10
N LEU A 18 2.37 -1.33 -3.60
CA LEU A 18 3.60 -1.09 -2.87
C LEU A 18 4.75 -1.04 -3.87
N LEU A 19 5.54 0.03 -3.81
CA LEU A 19 6.75 0.19 -4.62
C LEU A 19 7.97 -0.06 -3.75
N ASP A 20 8.76 -1.05 -4.15
CA ASP A 20 10.03 -1.39 -3.53
C ASP A 20 11.18 -0.50 -4.03
N ALA A 21 12.29 -0.50 -3.29
CA ALA A 21 13.43 0.39 -3.56
C ALA A 21 14.14 0.08 -4.90
N ASP A 22 14.02 -1.15 -5.39
CA ASP A 22 14.51 -1.58 -6.69
C ASP A 22 13.56 -1.24 -7.85
N GLY A 23 12.39 -0.68 -7.53
CA GLY A 23 11.35 -0.31 -8.48
C GLY A 23 10.35 -1.43 -8.78
N ALA A 24 10.43 -2.58 -8.10
CA ALA A 24 9.39 -3.60 -8.19
C ALA A 24 8.08 -3.11 -7.58
N GLU A 25 6.96 -3.49 -8.20
CA GLU A 25 5.62 -3.18 -7.71
C GLU A 25 4.89 -4.45 -7.31
N SER A 26 4.26 -4.42 -6.14
CA SER A 26 3.40 -5.49 -5.65
C SER A 26 2.03 -4.94 -5.27
N ASP A 27 0.99 -5.77 -5.39
CA ASP A 27 -0.36 -5.39 -4.98
C ASP A 27 -0.39 -5.10 -3.48
N LEU A 28 -0.97 -3.97 -3.09
CA LEU A 28 -1.22 -3.63 -1.70
C LEU A 28 -2.70 -3.91 -1.37
N PRO A 29 -3.02 -5.04 -0.73
CA PRO A 29 -4.40 -5.38 -0.42
C PRO A 29 -4.98 -4.37 0.58
N PHE A 30 -6.22 -3.99 0.32
CA PHE A 30 -6.96 -3.04 1.15
C PHE A 30 -8.41 -3.48 1.30
N THR A 31 -9.04 -2.97 2.36
CA THR A 31 -10.47 -3.14 2.62
C THR A 31 -11.13 -1.78 2.64
N VAL A 32 -12.27 -1.66 1.95
CA VAL A 32 -13.13 -0.47 2.04
C VAL A 32 -14.34 -0.82 2.90
N GLU A 33 -14.55 -0.06 3.97
CA GLU A 33 -15.72 -0.14 4.84
C GLU A 33 -16.29 1.28 4.99
N ASP A 34 -17.57 1.46 4.66
CA ASP A 34 -18.24 2.77 4.59
C ASP A 34 -17.45 3.79 3.74
N GLU A 35 -16.97 4.88 4.34
CA GLU A 35 -16.21 5.95 3.68
C GLU A 35 -14.68 5.85 3.95
N GLU A 36 -14.23 4.74 4.53
CA GLU A 36 -12.85 4.53 4.92
C GLU A 36 -12.19 3.36 4.17
N LEU A 37 -10.94 3.58 3.79
CA LEU A 37 -10.03 2.60 3.22
C LEU A 37 -9.00 2.22 4.28
N SER A 38 -8.79 0.93 4.49
CA SER A 38 -7.77 0.41 5.39
C SER A 38 -6.82 -0.56 4.67
N PHE A 39 -5.52 -0.43 4.95
CA PHE A 39 -4.50 -1.39 4.53
C PHE A 39 -3.42 -1.53 5.60
N THR A 40 -2.63 -2.60 5.51
CA THR A 40 -1.56 -2.90 6.48
C THR A 40 -0.21 -2.85 5.77
N LEU A 41 0.73 -2.14 6.38
CA LEU A 41 2.13 -2.13 5.97
C LEU A 41 2.92 -3.01 6.94
N ASP A 42 3.66 -3.98 6.40
CA ASP A 42 4.61 -4.74 7.20
C ASP A 42 6.03 -4.17 7.08
N PHE A 43 6.65 -4.00 8.24
CA PHE A 43 8.03 -3.51 8.42
C PHE A 43 8.89 -4.55 9.14
N THR A 44 8.35 -5.76 9.38
CA THR A 44 9.11 -6.86 9.94
C THR A 44 10.31 -7.12 9.04
N PRO A 45 11.55 -7.11 9.58
CA PRO A 45 12.72 -7.42 8.78
C PRO A 45 12.61 -8.86 8.27
N VAL A 46 12.84 -9.03 6.97
CA VAL A 46 13.00 -10.36 6.39
C VAL A 46 14.39 -10.87 6.78
N GLU A 47 14.48 -12.14 7.19
CA GLU A 47 15.78 -12.75 7.50
C GLU A 47 16.71 -12.62 6.27
N ASP A 48 17.96 -12.21 6.51
CA ASP A 48 18.98 -11.96 5.50
C ASP A 48 18.76 -10.74 4.57
N GLU A 49 17.81 -9.85 4.89
CA GLU A 49 17.61 -8.57 4.19
C GLU A 49 17.85 -7.37 5.11
N GLU A 50 18.28 -6.23 4.53
CA GLU A 50 18.38 -4.99 5.30
C GLU A 50 16.98 -4.51 5.72
N PRO A 51 16.81 -4.04 6.96
CA PRO A 51 15.52 -3.54 7.40
C PRO A 51 15.13 -2.34 6.56
N VAL A 52 13.90 -2.35 6.04
CA VAL A 52 13.41 -1.30 5.17
C VAL A 52 12.53 -0.34 6.02
N PRO A 53 13.00 0.87 6.38
CA PRO A 53 12.28 1.78 7.28
C PRO A 53 11.22 2.63 6.57
N ILE A 54 11.18 2.60 5.23
CA ILE A 54 10.27 3.41 4.41
C ILE A 54 9.52 2.46 3.47
N ARG A 55 8.21 2.68 3.31
CA ARG A 55 7.39 2.02 2.29
C ARG A 55 6.76 3.08 1.41
N LEU A 56 6.83 2.92 0.09
CA LEU A 56 6.21 3.83 -0.86
C LEU A 56 4.92 3.21 -1.37
N ILE A 57 3.82 3.97 -1.27
CA ILE A 57 2.52 3.57 -1.77
C ILE A 57 2.26 4.36 -3.05
N ARG A 58 1.95 3.66 -4.12
CA ARG A 58 1.55 4.26 -5.39
C ARG A 58 0.05 4.16 -5.57
N LEU A 59 -0.55 5.26 -6.04
CA LEU A 59 -1.89 5.29 -6.60
C LEU A 59 -1.76 5.02 -8.10
N ILE A 60 -2.32 3.91 -8.56
CA ILE A 60 -2.27 3.49 -9.96
C ILE A 60 -3.65 3.75 -10.59
N PRO A 61 -3.75 4.55 -11.67
CA PRO A 61 -5.01 4.75 -12.36
C PRO A 61 -5.58 3.41 -12.87
N ILE A 62 -6.85 3.17 -12.61
CA ILE A 62 -7.59 2.06 -13.23
C ILE A 62 -7.99 2.58 -14.61
N ALA A 63 -7.46 1.97 -15.68
CA ALA A 63 -7.86 2.34 -17.03
C ALA A 63 -9.38 2.05 -17.20
N GLU A 64 -10.13 3.05 -17.66
CA GLU A 64 -11.57 2.94 -17.97
C GLU A 64 -11.88 1.93 -19.08
#